data_AF-A0A847GD98-F1
#
_entry.id   AF-A0A847GD98-F1
#
_cell.length_a   1.000
_cell.length_b   1.000
_cell.length_c   1.000
_cell.angle_alpha   90.00
_cell.angle_beta   90.00
_cell.angle_gamma   90.00
#
_symmetry.space_group_name_H-M   'P 1'
#
loop_
_entity.id
_entity.type
_entity.pdbx_description
1 polymer ?
#
loop_
_entity_poly.entity_id
_entity_poly.type
_entity_poly.pdbx_seq_one_letter_code
_entity_poly.pdbx_strand_id
1 'polypeptide(L)'
;NSLVQKAVEYLLNLYDSEHHSWPIIPLHDNTAPHAPWWTCDPARMARWNGQKANPGAQIIAHLHHYHSLTPSDFLMECTEAMLFHLESLPDAMEMHEIGCCVFLAETKSLPDHMRTRIVGKIQRAIDCTLARERPQWESYGLKPLSVVTSPDSPFAPGISAEIERNLDYEIERQDANGSWAPNWSWGGAFPEAWNDAAQEWRGVLTLQTLRTLRNFGRLV
;
A
#
# COMPACT_ATOMS: atom_id res chain seq x y z
N ASN A 1 -5.19 21.89 8.87
CA ASN A 1 -6.08 20.87 9.47
C ASN A 1 -5.37 20.35 10.71
N SER A 2 -5.92 20.57 11.91
CA SER A 2 -5.25 20.22 13.18
C SER A 2 -5.05 18.72 13.38
N LEU A 3 -5.91 17.88 12.79
CA LEU A 3 -5.75 16.42 12.82
C LEU A 3 -4.50 15.99 12.06
N VAL A 4 -4.30 16.56 10.86
CA VAL A 4 -3.15 16.25 10.01
C VAL A 4 -1.84 16.68 10.67
N GLN A 5 -1.80 17.87 11.27
CA GLN A 5 -0.63 18.36 12.01
C GLN A 5 -0.24 17.40 13.14
N LYS A 6 -1.21 16.99 13.97
CA LYS A 6 -0.98 16.01 15.04
C LYS A 6 -0.55 14.64 14.52
N ALA A 7 -1.07 14.19 13.38
CA ALA A 7 -0.67 12.93 12.77
C ALA A 7 0.79 12.98 12.28
N VAL A 8 1.20 14.09 11.66
CA VAL A 8 2.60 14.30 11.25
C VAL A 8 3.50 14.34 12.50
N GLU A 9 3.17 15.14 13.51
CA GLU A 9 3.93 15.20 14.77
C GLU A 9 4.05 13.82 15.43
N TYR A 10 2.97 13.03 15.46
CA TYR A 10 2.97 11.67 15.98
C TYR A 10 3.95 10.75 15.22
N LEU A 11 3.93 10.79 13.88
CA LEU A 11 4.83 9.98 13.04
C LEU A 11 6.30 10.40 13.21
N LEU A 12 6.57 11.70 13.39
CA LEU A 12 7.92 12.19 13.66
C LEU A 12 8.43 11.70 15.03
N ASN A 13 7.58 11.75 16.05
CA ASN A 13 7.95 11.32 17.41
C ASN A 13 8.12 9.80 17.55
N LEU A 14 7.50 9.01 16.67
CA LEU A 14 7.60 7.54 16.69
C LEU A 14 8.69 6.98 15.78
N TYR A 15 9.37 7.81 14.99
CA TYR A 15 10.40 7.32 14.09
C TYR A 15 11.58 6.74 14.87
N ASP A 16 11.88 5.47 14.61
CA ASP A 16 13.06 4.79 15.12
C ASP A 16 14.24 5.08 14.18
N SER A 17 15.13 5.97 14.61
CA SER A 17 16.31 6.36 13.83
C SER A 17 17.38 5.27 13.75
N GLU A 18 17.41 4.31 14.68
CA GLU A 18 18.37 3.19 14.65
C GLU A 18 17.97 2.19 13.55
N HIS A 19 16.68 1.89 13.45
CA HIS A 19 16.16 0.93 12.48
C HIS A 19 15.62 1.57 11.20
N HIS A 20 15.57 2.92 11.13
CA HIS A 20 14.97 3.70 10.05
C HIS A 20 13.53 3.26 9.74
N SER A 21 12.68 3.20 10.76
CA SER A 21 11.35 2.61 10.64
C SER A 21 10.33 3.18 11.63
N TRP A 22 9.09 2.71 11.53
CA TRP A 22 8.03 2.95 12.51
C TRP A 22 7.66 1.65 13.21
N PRO A 23 7.25 1.70 14.49
CA PRO A 23 6.72 0.52 15.17
C PRO A 23 5.40 0.08 14.53
N ILE A 24 5.04 -1.21 14.69
CA ILE A 24 3.77 -1.77 14.18
C ILE A 24 2.54 -1.03 14.72
N ILE A 25 2.22 -1.28 15.99
CA ILE A 25 1.22 -0.64 16.83
C ILE A 25 1.64 -0.84 18.29
N PRO A 26 1.21 0.01 19.23
CA PRO A 26 1.48 -0.20 20.65
C PRO A 26 0.73 -1.43 21.22
N LEU A 27 1.32 -2.08 22.24
CA LEU A 27 0.75 -3.31 22.85
C LEU A 27 -0.67 -3.16 23.38
N HIS A 28 -1.08 -1.95 23.79
CA HIS A 28 -2.43 -1.74 24.32
C HIS A 28 -3.52 -1.87 23.24
N ASP A 29 -3.18 -1.68 21.97
CA ASP A 29 -4.11 -1.77 20.84
C ASP A 29 -4.55 -3.21 20.53
N ASN A 30 -3.83 -4.22 21.06
CA ASN A 30 -4.26 -5.62 20.97
C ASN A 30 -5.64 -5.87 21.58
N THR A 31 -6.11 -4.99 22.45
CA THR A 31 -7.42 -5.13 23.11
C THR A 31 -8.58 -4.62 22.26
N ALA A 32 -8.30 -3.79 21.25
CA ALA A 32 -9.32 -3.32 20.31
C ALA A 32 -9.59 -4.39 19.23
N PRO A 33 -10.77 -4.42 18.59
CA PRO A 33 -11.00 -5.28 17.44
C PRO A 33 -10.09 -4.92 16.26
N HIS A 34 -9.35 -5.90 15.72
CA HIS A 34 -8.39 -5.69 14.64
C HIS A 34 -8.16 -6.95 13.79
N ALA A 35 -7.57 -6.76 12.60
CA ALA A 35 -7.13 -7.87 11.77
C ALA A 35 -5.92 -8.59 12.40
N PRO A 36 -5.77 -9.92 12.22
CA PRO A 36 -4.73 -10.70 12.90
C PRO A 36 -3.29 -10.27 12.59
N TRP A 37 -3.05 -9.64 11.43
CA TRP A 37 -1.72 -9.12 11.09
C TRP A 37 -1.32 -7.87 11.88
N TRP A 38 -2.26 -7.23 12.58
CA TRP A 38 -2.01 -6.12 13.49
C TRP A 38 -1.72 -6.58 14.92
N THR A 39 -2.01 -7.84 15.28
CA THR A 39 -1.73 -8.34 16.64
C THR A 39 -0.23 -8.23 16.95
N CYS A 40 0.09 -7.55 18.05
CA CYS A 40 1.44 -7.28 18.48
C CYS A 40 1.82 -8.12 19.70
N ASP A 41 2.76 -9.05 19.55
CA ASP A 41 3.35 -9.78 20.69
C ASP A 41 4.88 -9.59 20.71
N PRO A 42 5.59 -9.95 21.80
CA PRO A 42 7.04 -9.80 21.85
C PRO A 42 7.78 -10.46 20.67
N ALA A 43 7.27 -11.56 20.13
CA ALA A 43 7.87 -12.23 18.98
C ALA A 43 7.56 -11.51 17.66
N ARG A 44 6.39 -10.87 17.52
CA ARG A 44 6.04 -9.98 16.39
C ARG A 44 6.90 -8.73 16.43
N MET A 45 7.09 -8.11 17.59
CA MET A 45 7.97 -6.96 17.76
C MET A 45 9.42 -7.30 17.39
N ALA A 46 9.93 -8.44 17.88
CA ALA A 46 11.28 -8.90 17.56
C ALA A 46 11.48 -9.20 16.07
N ARG A 47 10.44 -9.70 15.38
CA ARG A 47 10.46 -10.01 13.94
C ARG A 47 10.05 -8.84 13.05
N TRP A 48 9.47 -7.78 13.61
CA TRP A 48 9.03 -6.61 12.87
C TRP A 48 10.20 -6.04 12.08
N ASN A 49 11.37 -5.94 12.73
CA ASN A 49 12.60 -5.36 12.15
C ASN A 49 12.32 -4.08 11.35
N GLY A 50 11.33 -3.31 11.82
CA GLY A 50 10.86 -2.09 11.20
C GLY A 50 9.95 -2.22 9.97
N GLN A 51 9.68 -3.42 9.42
CA GLN A 51 9.01 -3.66 8.12
C GLN A 51 9.08 -2.44 7.20
N LYS A 52 10.30 -2.13 6.77
CA LYS A 52 10.66 -0.76 6.37
C LYS A 52 9.80 -0.29 5.20
N ALA A 53 9.58 -1.13 4.19
CA ALA A 53 8.75 -0.79 3.03
C ALA A 53 7.25 -0.71 3.36
N ASN A 54 6.71 -1.65 4.15
CA ASN A 54 5.29 -1.67 4.55
C ASN A 54 5.14 -1.60 6.08
N PRO A 55 4.68 -0.47 6.66
CA PRO A 55 4.02 0.66 6.00
C PRO A 55 4.95 1.84 5.66
N GLY A 56 6.26 1.75 5.94
CA GLY A 56 7.14 2.93 5.97
C GLY A 56 7.20 3.71 4.65
N ALA A 57 7.14 3.08 3.49
CA ALA A 57 7.15 3.81 2.21
C ALA A 57 5.87 4.65 2.03
N GLN A 58 4.72 4.14 2.48
CA GLN A 58 3.46 4.89 2.45
C GLN A 58 3.42 6.01 3.50
N ILE A 59 4.04 5.79 4.67
CA ILE A 59 4.23 6.86 5.66
C ILE A 59 5.06 8.01 5.06
N ILE A 60 6.21 7.68 4.45
CA ILE A 60 7.09 8.66 3.79
C ILE A 60 6.34 9.40 2.69
N ALA A 61 5.51 8.71 1.91
CA ALA A 61 4.67 9.33 0.88
C ALA A 61 3.72 10.39 1.46
N HIS A 62 3.07 10.10 2.60
CA HIS A 62 2.25 11.08 3.30
C HIS A 62 3.08 12.25 3.84
N LEU A 63 4.28 12.01 4.36
CA LEU A 63 5.18 13.07 4.82
C LEU A 63 5.65 13.98 3.68
N HIS A 64 5.88 13.44 2.48
CA HIS A 64 6.12 14.22 1.26
C HIS A 64 4.89 15.03 0.85
N HIS A 65 3.69 14.42 0.89
CA HIS A 65 2.46 15.13 0.57
C HIS A 65 2.24 16.34 1.50
N TYR A 66 2.53 16.17 2.79
CA TYR A 66 2.47 17.20 3.81
C TYR A 66 3.84 17.82 4.14
N HIS A 67 4.75 17.93 3.17
CA HIS A 67 6.12 18.42 3.37
C HIS A 67 6.23 19.78 4.09
N SER A 68 5.21 20.64 3.98
CA SER A 68 5.19 21.92 4.72
C SER A 68 5.07 21.77 6.25
N LEU A 69 4.73 20.58 6.74
CA LEU A 69 4.63 20.22 8.16
C LEU A 69 5.79 19.32 8.61
N THR A 70 6.68 18.93 7.70
CA THR A 70 7.76 17.96 7.95
C THR A 70 9.11 18.67 7.81
N PRO A 71 10.05 18.54 8.77
CA PRO A 71 11.40 19.06 8.59
C PRO A 71 12.05 18.48 7.32
N SER A 72 12.58 19.36 6.46
CA SER A 72 13.12 18.94 5.15
C SER A 72 14.26 17.94 5.28
N ASP A 73 15.16 18.14 6.25
CA ASP A 73 16.31 17.25 6.45
C ASP A 73 15.86 15.84 6.86
N PHE A 74 14.89 15.76 7.79
CA PHE A 74 14.28 14.49 8.19
C PHE A 74 13.61 13.78 7.01
N LEU A 75 12.84 14.52 6.20
CA LEU A 75 12.15 13.97 5.04
C LEU A 75 13.13 13.38 4.02
N MET A 76 14.24 14.07 3.77
CA MET A 76 15.27 13.60 2.84
C MET A 76 16.01 12.39 3.41
N GLU A 77 16.41 12.43 4.68
CA GLU A 77 17.09 11.32 5.35
C GLU A 77 16.26 10.04 5.34
N CYS A 78 14.99 10.12 5.75
CA CYS A 78 14.13 8.94 5.81
C CYS A 78 13.82 8.38 4.41
N THR A 79 13.72 9.26 3.39
CA THR A 79 13.53 8.82 2.00
C THR A 79 14.79 8.13 1.45
N GLU A 80 15.99 8.64 1.72
CA GLU A 80 17.24 7.97 1.32
C GLU A 80 17.44 6.63 2.03
N ALA A 81 17.13 6.55 3.33
CA ALA A 81 17.19 5.29 4.07
C ALA A 81 16.22 4.24 3.49
N MET A 82 15.02 4.67 3.07
CA MET A 82 14.07 3.82 2.35
C MET A 82 14.62 3.35 1.00
N LEU A 83 15.21 4.25 0.21
CA LEU A 83 15.80 3.89 -1.09
C LEU A 83 16.93 2.87 -0.93
N PHE A 84 17.84 3.10 0.02
CA PHE A 84 18.93 2.17 0.31
C PHE A 84 18.41 0.78 0.69
N HIS A 85 17.39 0.73 1.56
CA HIS A 85 16.75 -0.54 1.90
C HIS A 85 16.11 -1.20 0.68
N LEU A 86 15.31 -0.46 -0.08
CA LEU A 86 14.60 -0.96 -1.26
C LEU A 86 15.56 -1.52 -2.32
N GLU A 87 16.71 -0.87 -2.53
CA GLU A 87 17.75 -1.33 -3.45
C GLU A 87 18.48 -2.58 -2.96
N SER A 88 18.50 -2.84 -1.65
CA SER A 88 19.07 -4.05 -1.05
C SER A 88 18.17 -5.28 -1.14
N LEU A 89 16.87 -5.09 -1.38
CA LEU A 89 15.90 -6.19 -1.45
C LEU A 89 16.07 -7.01 -2.74
N PRO A 90 15.74 -8.32 -2.71
CA PRO A 90 15.62 -9.11 -3.94
C PRO A 90 14.52 -8.53 -4.84
N ASP A 91 14.55 -8.84 -6.14
CA ASP A 91 13.48 -8.39 -7.06
C ASP A 91 12.15 -9.10 -6.74
N ALA A 92 12.17 -10.36 -6.28
CA ALA A 92 10.98 -11.00 -5.73
C ALA A 92 10.60 -10.39 -4.36
N MET A 93 9.80 -9.33 -4.38
CA MET A 93 9.31 -8.61 -3.19
C MET A 93 7.89 -9.05 -2.81
N GLU A 94 7.53 -8.81 -1.54
CA GLU A 94 6.18 -9.02 -1.03
C GLU A 94 5.22 -7.94 -1.59
N MET A 95 3.97 -8.31 -1.85
CA MET A 95 3.04 -7.46 -2.60
C MET A 95 2.63 -6.17 -1.87
N HIS A 96 2.55 -6.18 -0.54
CA HIS A 96 2.22 -4.99 0.23
C HIS A 96 3.39 -4.01 0.30
N GLU A 97 4.63 -4.51 0.31
CA GLU A 97 5.82 -3.67 0.16
C GLU A 97 5.83 -2.98 -1.20
N ILE A 98 5.54 -3.73 -2.28
CA ILE A 98 5.39 -3.18 -3.64
C ILE A 98 4.32 -2.10 -3.64
N GLY A 99 3.12 -2.37 -3.10
CA GLY A 99 2.03 -1.39 -3.06
C GLY A 99 2.39 -0.09 -2.33
N CYS A 100 3.09 -0.17 -1.19
CA CYS A 100 3.54 1.02 -0.47
C CYS A 100 4.57 1.82 -1.27
N CYS A 101 5.49 1.15 -1.98
CA CYS A 101 6.49 1.81 -2.82
C CYS A 101 5.90 2.39 -4.11
N VAL A 102 4.88 1.77 -4.70
CA VAL A 102 4.09 2.34 -5.80
C VAL A 102 3.46 3.67 -5.35
N PHE A 103 2.82 3.67 -4.17
CA PHE A 103 2.21 4.88 -3.62
C PHE A 103 3.24 6.00 -3.38
N LEU A 104 4.43 5.66 -2.90
CA LEU A 104 5.54 6.61 -2.78
C LEU A 104 5.99 7.14 -4.16
N ALA A 105 6.18 6.25 -5.14
CA ALA A 105 6.59 6.62 -6.49
C ALA A 105 5.57 7.51 -7.24
N GLU A 106 4.29 7.45 -6.88
CA GLU A 106 3.23 8.28 -7.47
C GLU A 106 3.01 9.60 -6.70
N THR A 107 3.70 9.81 -5.57
CA THR A 107 3.57 11.03 -4.78
C THR A 107 4.19 12.23 -5.51
N LYS A 108 3.38 13.25 -5.82
CA LYS A 108 3.80 14.40 -6.64
C LYS A 108 4.98 15.19 -6.08
N SER A 109 5.08 15.32 -4.77
CA SER A 109 6.16 16.08 -4.10
C SER A 109 7.48 15.34 -3.96
N LEU A 110 7.53 14.04 -4.30
CA LEU A 110 8.77 13.27 -4.28
C LEU A 110 9.76 13.80 -5.34
N PRO A 111 11.05 14.03 -4.99
CA PRO A 111 12.05 14.45 -5.98
C PRO A 111 12.24 13.43 -7.12
N ASP A 112 12.37 13.93 -8.35
CA ASP A 112 12.39 13.07 -9.55
C ASP A 112 13.52 12.04 -9.59
N HIS A 113 14.70 12.39 -9.06
CA HIS A 113 15.83 11.46 -8.99
C HIS A 113 15.54 10.28 -8.05
N MET A 114 14.83 10.51 -6.94
CA MET A 114 14.38 9.46 -6.02
C MET A 114 13.25 8.63 -6.65
N ARG A 115 12.28 9.32 -7.28
CA ARG A 115 11.19 8.68 -8.02
C ARG A 115 11.72 7.69 -9.06
N THR A 116 12.73 8.10 -9.82
CA THR A 116 13.36 7.27 -10.86
C THR A 116 13.96 5.98 -10.29
N ARG A 117 14.66 6.07 -9.14
CA ARG A 117 15.22 4.90 -8.45
C ARG A 117 14.13 3.93 -8.00
N ILE A 118 13.06 4.44 -7.38
CA ILE A 118 11.93 3.60 -6.92
C ILE A 118 11.26 2.94 -8.11
N VAL A 119 10.92 3.69 -9.16
CA VAL A 119 10.25 3.16 -10.35
C VAL A 119 11.09 2.04 -10.97
N GLY A 120 12.40 2.25 -11.14
CA GLY A 120 13.30 1.24 -11.69
C GLY A 120 13.35 -0.07 -10.89
N LYS A 121 13.38 0.02 -9.55
CA LYS A 121 13.37 -1.17 -8.68
C LYS A 121 11.99 -1.84 -8.64
N ILE A 122 10.92 -1.06 -8.51
CA ILE A 122 9.55 -1.58 -8.42
C ILE A 122 9.09 -2.20 -9.73
N GLN A 123 9.53 -1.71 -10.90
CA GLN A 123 9.23 -2.36 -12.18
C GLN A 123 9.74 -3.80 -12.20
N ARG A 124 10.99 -4.04 -11.76
CA ARG A 124 11.54 -5.41 -11.66
C ARG A 124 10.77 -6.26 -10.66
N ALA A 125 10.33 -5.67 -9.55
CA ALA A 125 9.55 -6.38 -8.55
C ALA A 125 8.15 -6.78 -9.05
N ILE A 126 7.50 -5.90 -9.81
CA ILE A 126 6.25 -6.20 -10.52
C ILE A 126 6.49 -7.38 -11.48
N ASP A 127 7.59 -7.37 -12.24
CA ASP A 127 7.87 -8.44 -13.20
C ASP A 127 7.97 -9.82 -12.55
N CYS A 128 8.52 -9.90 -11.33
CA CYS A 128 8.66 -11.13 -10.55
C CYS A 128 7.39 -11.54 -9.78
N THR A 129 6.61 -10.59 -9.26
CA THR A 129 5.55 -10.88 -8.26
C THR A 129 4.13 -10.78 -8.82
N LEU A 130 3.93 -10.10 -9.95
CA LEU A 130 2.59 -9.83 -10.50
C LEU A 130 1.83 -11.11 -10.85
N ALA A 131 0.58 -11.21 -10.39
CA ALA A 131 -0.39 -12.18 -10.90
C ALA A 131 -0.86 -11.73 -12.31
N ARG A 132 -0.63 -12.56 -13.33
CA ARG A 132 -0.85 -12.21 -14.74
C ARG A 132 -2.11 -12.79 -15.36
N GLU A 133 -2.72 -13.76 -14.68
CA GLU A 133 -3.83 -14.55 -15.22
C GLU A 133 -5.01 -14.65 -14.24
N ARG A 134 -6.21 -14.86 -14.79
CA ARG A 134 -7.47 -14.92 -14.03
C ARG A 134 -7.46 -15.86 -12.82
N PRO A 135 -6.98 -17.12 -12.92
CA PRO A 135 -6.96 -18.02 -11.76
C PRO A 135 -6.11 -17.47 -10.59
N GLN A 136 -5.07 -16.69 -10.89
CA GLN A 136 -4.23 -16.06 -9.88
C GLN A 136 -4.90 -14.84 -9.25
N TRP A 137 -5.88 -14.21 -9.92
CA TRP A 137 -6.59 -13.06 -9.39
C TRP A 137 -7.72 -13.44 -8.43
N GLU A 138 -8.16 -14.69 -8.44
CA GLU A 138 -9.11 -15.19 -7.44
C GLU A 138 -8.47 -15.33 -6.06
N SER A 139 -7.16 -15.57 -6.01
CA SER A 139 -6.40 -15.67 -4.77
C SER A 139 -5.90 -14.29 -4.30
N TYR A 140 -5.34 -14.29 -3.08
CA TYR A 140 -4.69 -13.12 -2.49
C TYR A 140 -3.31 -12.93 -3.12
N GLY A 141 -3.13 -11.83 -3.85
CA GLY A 141 -1.92 -11.59 -4.65
C GLY A 141 -1.87 -10.20 -5.28
N LEU A 142 -0.70 -9.84 -5.84
CA LEU A 142 -0.47 -8.56 -6.51
C LEU A 142 -1.16 -8.54 -7.88
N LYS A 143 -2.26 -7.81 -7.99
CA LYS A 143 -3.03 -7.68 -9.24
C LYS A 143 -2.54 -6.48 -10.06
N PRO A 144 -2.72 -6.47 -11.39
CA PRO A 144 -2.37 -5.32 -12.22
C PRO A 144 -3.00 -4.01 -11.71
N LEU A 145 -4.28 -4.04 -11.35
CA LEU A 145 -5.00 -2.84 -10.87
C LEU A 145 -4.74 -2.49 -9.40
N SER A 146 -4.00 -3.31 -8.65
CA SER A 146 -3.46 -2.90 -7.34
C SER A 146 -2.17 -2.08 -7.46
N VAL A 147 -1.52 -2.13 -8.63
CA VAL A 147 -0.32 -1.34 -8.95
C VAL A 147 -0.69 -0.12 -9.79
N VAL A 148 -1.57 -0.30 -10.79
CA VAL A 148 -1.86 0.73 -11.79
C VAL A 148 -3.33 1.14 -11.70
N THR A 149 -3.57 2.35 -11.20
CA THR A 149 -4.93 2.91 -11.03
C THR A 149 -5.30 3.97 -12.06
N SER A 150 -4.36 4.33 -12.94
CA SER A 150 -4.52 5.32 -14.00
C SER A 150 -3.59 4.97 -15.17
N PRO A 151 -3.96 5.26 -16.43
CA PRO A 151 -3.04 5.11 -17.58
C PRO A 151 -1.75 5.92 -17.46
N ASP A 152 -1.75 6.99 -16.65
CA ASP A 152 -0.58 7.85 -16.41
C ASP A 152 0.43 7.24 -15.42
N SER A 153 0.14 6.07 -14.83
CA SER A 153 1.05 5.43 -13.89
C SER A 153 2.37 5.06 -14.58
N PRO A 154 3.53 5.31 -13.95
CA PRO A 154 4.83 4.97 -14.53
C PRO A 154 5.02 3.47 -14.75
N PHE A 155 4.20 2.64 -14.10
CA PHE A 155 4.24 1.18 -14.20
C PHE A 155 3.32 0.62 -15.29
N ALA A 156 2.43 1.44 -15.88
CA ALA A 156 1.46 1.00 -16.88
C ALA A 156 2.10 0.37 -18.13
N PRO A 157 3.15 0.96 -18.75
CA PRO A 157 3.69 0.46 -20.02
C PRO A 157 4.19 -0.99 -19.97
N GLY A 158 4.69 -1.46 -18.81
CA GLY A 158 5.24 -2.81 -18.67
C GLY A 158 4.19 -3.93 -18.58
N ILE A 159 2.92 -3.58 -18.30
CA ILE A 159 1.86 -4.55 -17.98
C ILE A 159 0.51 -4.19 -18.63
N SER A 160 0.51 -3.42 -19.72
CA SER A 160 -0.72 -2.92 -20.38
C SER A 160 -1.71 -4.03 -20.74
N ALA A 161 -1.21 -5.17 -21.21
CA ALA A 161 -2.09 -6.29 -21.59
C ALA A 161 -2.75 -6.93 -20.36
N GLU A 162 -2.00 -7.06 -19.25
CA GLU A 162 -2.51 -7.52 -17.96
C GLU A 162 -3.53 -6.54 -17.38
N ILE A 163 -3.30 -5.22 -17.52
CA ILE A 163 -4.23 -4.18 -17.10
C ILE A 163 -5.58 -4.34 -17.79
N GLU A 164 -5.62 -4.42 -19.13
CA GLU A 164 -6.88 -4.57 -19.87
C GLU A 164 -7.65 -5.83 -19.46
N ARG A 165 -6.97 -6.97 -19.36
CA ARG A 165 -7.61 -8.22 -18.90
C ARG A 165 -8.08 -8.14 -17.46
N ASN A 166 -7.37 -7.41 -16.60
CA ASN A 166 -7.75 -7.24 -15.20
C ASN A 166 -8.92 -6.25 -15.06
N LEU A 167 -9.04 -5.23 -15.91
CA LEU A 167 -10.22 -4.35 -16.00
C LEU A 167 -11.47 -5.15 -16.37
N ASP A 168 -11.39 -6.03 -17.37
CA ASP A 168 -12.48 -6.93 -17.75
C ASP A 168 -12.89 -7.81 -16.56
N TYR A 169 -11.90 -8.40 -15.88
CA TYR A 169 -12.13 -9.25 -14.71
C TYR A 169 -12.78 -8.49 -13.55
N GLU A 170 -12.37 -7.25 -13.27
CA GLU A 170 -12.99 -6.42 -12.22
C GLU A 170 -14.46 -6.13 -12.52
N ILE A 171 -14.79 -5.82 -13.78
CA ILE A 171 -16.18 -5.58 -14.22
C ILE A 171 -17.02 -6.84 -14.09
N GLU A 172 -16.50 -7.98 -14.56
CA GLU A 172 -17.21 -9.26 -14.51
C GLU A 172 -17.51 -9.74 -13.08
N ARG A 173 -16.62 -9.43 -12.12
CA ARG A 173 -16.80 -9.86 -10.73
C ARG A 173 -17.61 -8.90 -9.86
N GLN A 174 -18.12 -7.81 -10.42
CA GLN A 174 -18.98 -6.88 -9.68
C GLN A 174 -20.17 -7.65 -9.08
N ASP A 175 -20.43 -7.47 -7.79
CA ASP A 175 -21.57 -8.10 -7.15
C ASP A 175 -22.89 -7.56 -7.73
N ALA A 176 -23.97 -8.32 -7.64
CA ALA A 176 -25.29 -7.92 -8.15
C ALA A 176 -25.83 -6.61 -7.54
N ASN A 177 -25.34 -6.21 -6.38
CA ASN A 177 -25.66 -4.93 -5.73
C ASN A 177 -24.75 -3.77 -6.18
N GLY A 178 -23.87 -4.01 -7.15
CA GLY A 178 -22.92 -3.04 -7.71
C GLY A 178 -21.61 -2.87 -6.93
N SER A 179 -21.39 -3.67 -5.88
CA SER A 179 -20.23 -3.51 -4.99
C SER A 179 -19.08 -4.49 -5.27
N TRP A 180 -17.93 -4.23 -4.66
CA TRP A 180 -16.81 -5.17 -4.58
C TRP A 180 -16.52 -5.51 -3.12
N ALA A 181 -16.59 -6.80 -2.79
CA ALA A 181 -16.26 -7.30 -1.46
C ALA A 181 -14.74 -7.56 -1.29
N PRO A 182 -14.20 -7.51 -0.06
CA PRO A 182 -12.83 -7.93 0.22
C PRO A 182 -12.64 -9.43 -0.08
N ASN A 183 -11.49 -9.80 -0.63
CA ASN A 183 -11.08 -11.21 -0.78
C ASN A 183 -10.24 -11.73 0.40
N TRP A 184 -10.30 -11.02 1.54
CA TRP A 184 -9.68 -11.37 2.81
C TRP A 184 -10.70 -11.30 3.95
N SER A 185 -10.37 -11.92 5.09
CA SER A 185 -11.11 -11.77 6.33
C SER A 185 -10.19 -11.73 7.53
N TRP A 186 -10.73 -11.41 8.71
CA TRP A 186 -10.00 -11.51 9.98
C TRP A 186 -9.88 -12.94 10.50
N GLY A 187 -10.21 -13.96 9.69
CA GLY A 187 -10.01 -15.36 10.04
C GLY A 187 -10.82 -15.83 11.25
N GLY A 188 -11.97 -15.20 11.50
CA GLY A 188 -12.83 -15.48 12.67
C GLY A 188 -12.49 -14.67 13.93
N ALA A 189 -11.43 -13.84 13.92
CA ALA A 189 -11.17 -12.90 14.99
C ALA A 189 -12.22 -11.77 14.99
N PHE A 190 -12.70 -11.41 16.19
CA PHE A 190 -13.69 -10.33 16.41
C PHE A 190 -14.88 -10.38 15.43
N PRO A 191 -15.67 -11.47 15.39
CA PRO A 191 -16.64 -11.71 14.33
C PRO A 191 -17.70 -10.62 14.17
N GLU A 192 -18.15 -10.02 15.28
CA GLU A 192 -19.12 -8.91 15.25
C GLU A 192 -18.50 -7.66 14.61
N ALA A 193 -17.31 -7.25 15.07
CA ALA A 193 -16.60 -6.10 14.52
C ALA A 193 -16.15 -6.33 13.06
N TRP A 194 -15.82 -7.57 12.70
CA TRP A 194 -15.51 -7.92 11.31
C TRP A 194 -16.70 -7.71 10.39
N ASN A 195 -17.94 -7.97 10.83
CA ASN A 195 -19.11 -7.72 9.97
C ASN A 195 -19.23 -6.24 9.60
N ASP A 196 -19.04 -5.35 10.56
CA ASP A 196 -19.05 -3.91 10.33
C ASP A 196 -17.86 -3.49 9.45
N ALA A 197 -16.65 -3.94 9.80
CA ALA A 197 -15.44 -3.63 9.04
C ALA A 197 -15.51 -4.14 7.59
N ALA A 198 -16.08 -5.34 7.35
CA ALA A 198 -16.24 -5.90 6.00
C ALA A 198 -17.21 -5.05 5.17
N GLN A 199 -18.27 -4.53 5.79
CA GLN A 199 -19.21 -3.62 5.13
C GLN A 199 -18.56 -2.27 4.80
N GLU A 200 -17.75 -1.72 5.69
CA GLU A 200 -16.99 -0.48 5.44
C GLU A 200 -15.95 -0.68 4.34
N TRP A 201 -15.19 -1.78 4.38
CA TRP A 201 -14.21 -2.14 3.36
C TRP A 201 -14.85 -2.34 1.99
N ARG A 202 -16.05 -2.93 1.92
CA ARG A 202 -16.82 -3.00 0.67
C ARG A 202 -17.06 -1.62 0.08
N GLY A 203 -17.37 -0.61 0.90
CA GLY A 203 -17.50 0.78 0.45
C GLY A 203 -16.19 1.34 -0.11
N VAL A 204 -15.09 1.15 0.62
CA VAL A 204 -13.74 1.61 0.20
C VAL A 204 -13.34 0.97 -1.14
N LEU A 205 -13.46 -0.35 -1.25
CA LEU A 205 -13.09 -1.11 -2.44
C LEU A 205 -13.97 -0.76 -3.63
N THR A 206 -15.27 -0.60 -3.42
CA THR A 206 -16.19 -0.16 -4.47
C THR A 206 -15.79 1.21 -5.02
N LEU A 207 -15.50 2.18 -4.14
CA LEU A 207 -15.04 3.50 -4.56
C LEU A 207 -13.69 3.44 -5.31
N GLN A 208 -12.75 2.64 -4.81
CA GLN A 208 -11.44 2.46 -5.45
C GLN A 208 -11.59 1.85 -6.85
N THR A 209 -12.32 0.75 -6.98
CA THR A 209 -12.54 0.09 -8.28
C THR A 209 -13.25 1.01 -9.25
N LEU A 210 -14.33 1.69 -8.85
CA LEU A 210 -15.03 2.64 -9.73
C LEU A 210 -14.14 3.80 -10.17
N ARG A 211 -13.27 4.32 -9.30
CA ARG A 211 -12.31 5.36 -9.67
C ARG A 211 -11.30 4.85 -10.69
N THR A 212 -10.77 3.65 -10.50
CA THR A 212 -9.86 3.01 -11.46
C THR A 212 -10.56 2.80 -12.80
N LEU A 213 -11.75 2.19 -12.82
CA LEU A 213 -12.54 2.00 -14.04
C LEU A 213 -12.81 3.34 -14.76
N ARG A 214 -13.14 4.40 -14.01
CA ARG A 214 -13.32 5.74 -14.57
C ARG A 214 -12.05 6.28 -15.21
N ASN A 215 -10.90 6.15 -14.54
CA ASN A 215 -9.63 6.63 -15.06
C ASN A 215 -9.24 5.93 -16.38
N PHE A 216 -9.66 4.68 -16.55
CA PHE A 216 -9.50 3.90 -17.78
C PHE A 216 -10.68 4.05 -18.78
N GLY A 217 -11.64 4.94 -18.52
CA GLY A 217 -12.79 5.14 -19.42
C GLY A 217 -13.73 3.94 -19.53
N ARG A 218 -13.79 3.09 -18.49
CA ARG A 218 -14.59 1.86 -18.45
C ARG A 218 -15.93 2.01 -17.74
N LEU A 219 -16.23 3.17 -17.15
CA LEU A 219 -17.56 3.48 -16.63
C LEU A 219 -18.46 3.96 -17.76
N VAL A 220 -19.66 3.37 -17.85
CA VAL A 220 -20.70 3.69 -18.84
C VAL A 220 -21.81 4.51 -18.20
#